data_AF-A0AAV3YGM0-F1
#
_entry.id   AF-A0AAV3YGM0-F1
#
_cell.length_a   1.000
_cell.length_b   1.000
_cell.length_c   1.000
_cell.angle_alpha   90.00
_cell.angle_beta   90.00
_cell.angle_gamma   90.00
#
_symmetry.space_group_name_H-M   'P 1'
#
loop_
_entity.id
_entity.type
_entity.pdbx_description
1 polymer ?
#
loop_
_entity_poly.entity_id
_entity_poly.type
_entity_poly.pdbx_seq_one_letter_code
_entity_poly.pdbx_strand_id
1 'polypeptide(L)'
;MNTGRKEANAFNKHFSKVNTVPRNPVADPRMRRLRKALEQRPTASNRTFEAEFTVTKLDIALRKGKPGRAPGLNGVKQEMLFQLGPKAKCILLNLFNRTWKVENCHAPGARRFWYQS
;
A
#
# COMPACT_ATOMS: atom_id res chain seq x y z
N MET A 1 38.46 27.70 -1.15
CA MET A 1 38.52 26.26 -1.48
C MET A 1 37.18 25.84 -2.09
N ASN A 2 37.09 25.69 -3.42
CA ASN A 2 35.88 25.24 -4.15
C ASN A 2 36.19 24.06 -5.10
N THR A 3 37.25 23.30 -4.82
CA THR A 3 37.78 22.22 -5.66
C THR A 3 36.76 21.10 -5.87
N GLY A 4 36.12 20.62 -4.80
CA GLY A 4 35.11 19.56 -4.92
C GLY A 4 33.89 19.93 -5.77
N ARG A 5 33.47 21.21 -5.78
CA ARG A 5 32.37 21.67 -6.66
C ARG A 5 32.79 21.70 -8.12
N LYS A 6 34.05 22.07 -8.41
CA LYS A 6 34.59 22.05 -9.77
C LYS A 6 34.74 20.62 -10.30
N GLU A 7 35.22 19.71 -9.46
CA GLU A 7 35.37 18.28 -9.78
C GLU A 7 34.01 17.61 -10.01
N ALA A 8 33.03 17.86 -9.13
CA ALA A 8 31.67 17.35 -9.30
C ALA A 8 31.00 17.86 -10.60
N ASN A 9 31.20 19.13 -10.93
CA ASN A 9 30.69 19.71 -12.18
C ASN A 9 31.38 19.11 -13.41
N ALA A 10 32.70 18.89 -13.35
CA ALA A 10 33.46 18.26 -14.43
C ALA A 10 33.00 16.81 -14.65
N PHE A 11 32.79 16.07 -13.57
CA PHE A 11 32.25 14.71 -13.60
C PHE A 11 30.84 14.67 -14.19
N ASN A 12 29.92 15.51 -13.70
CA ASN A 12 28.55 15.59 -14.22
C ASN A 12 28.50 15.93 -15.72
N LYS A 13 29.35 16.85 -16.17
CA LYS A 13 29.46 17.22 -17.59
C LYS A 13 29.95 16.04 -18.43
N HIS A 14 30.95 15.31 -17.95
CA HIS A 14 31.45 14.12 -18.63
C HIS A 14 30.37 13.02 -18.70
N PHE A 15 29.73 12.74 -17.57
CA PHE A 15 28.70 11.70 -17.49
C PHE A 15 27.47 12.03 -18.34
N SER A 16 27.06 13.30 -18.41
CA SER A 16 25.93 13.75 -19.25
C SER A 16 26.22 13.62 -20.74
N LYS A 17 27.50 13.72 -21.14
CA LYS A 17 27.94 13.54 -22.53
C LYS A 17 27.92 12.06 -22.93
N VAL A 18 28.25 11.15 -22.02
CA VAL A 18 28.29 9.70 -22.28
C VAL A 18 26.91 9.07 -22.11
N ASN A 19 26.12 9.55 -21.16
CA ASN A 19 24.77 9.07 -20.86
C ASN A 19 23.70 9.90 -21.58
N THR A 20 23.81 10.01 -22.90
CA THR A 20 22.79 10.65 -23.73
C THR A 20 21.72 9.65 -24.11
N VAL A 21 20.60 9.65 -23.38
CA VAL A 21 19.38 8.98 -23.84
C VAL A 21 18.72 9.88 -24.89
N PRO A 22 18.43 9.37 -26.10
CA PRO A 22 17.77 10.17 -27.13
C PRO A 22 16.39 10.62 -26.66
N ARG A 23 16.12 11.92 -26.80
CA ARG A 23 14.83 12.52 -26.45
C ARG A 23 13.72 11.92 -27.32
N ASN A 24 12.67 11.42 -26.70
CA ASN A 24 11.49 10.96 -27.42
C ASN A 24 10.40 12.06 -27.36
N PRO A 25 10.16 12.81 -28.45
CA PRO A 25 9.28 13.98 -28.44
C PRO A 25 7.83 13.64 -28.10
N VAL A 26 7.41 12.37 -28.23
CA VAL A 26 6.05 11.91 -27.94
C VAL A 26 5.96 11.30 -26.53
N ALA A 27 6.93 10.45 -26.16
CA ALA A 27 6.92 9.76 -24.87
C ALA A 27 7.31 10.70 -23.71
N ASP A 28 8.27 11.61 -23.89
CA ASP A 28 8.78 12.44 -22.80
C ASP A 28 7.73 13.40 -22.23
N PRO A 29 6.92 14.13 -23.06
CA PRO A 29 5.84 14.96 -22.53
C PRO A 29 4.77 14.14 -21.82
N ARG A 30 4.46 12.93 -22.33
CA ARG A 30 3.49 12.02 -21.71
C ARG A 30 3.98 11.54 -20.35
N MET A 31 5.23 11.11 -20.26
CA MET A 31 5.87 10.68 -19.01
C MET A 31 5.96 11.83 -18.00
N ARG A 32 6.29 13.05 -18.46
CA ARG A 32 6.31 14.23 -17.60
C ARG A 32 4.93 14.56 -17.05
N ARG A 33 3.89 14.51 -17.89
CA ARG A 33 2.49 14.70 -17.47
C ARG A 33 2.05 13.63 -16.48
N LEU A 34 2.38 12.37 -16.75
CA LEU A 34 2.08 11.25 -15.85
C LEU A 34 2.75 11.43 -14.50
N ARG A 35 4.05 11.76 -14.47
CA ARG A 35 4.79 12.03 -13.25
C ARG A 35 4.15 13.16 -12.44
N LYS A 36 3.85 14.28 -13.09
CA LYS A 36 3.20 15.42 -12.42
C LYS A 36 1.82 15.04 -11.87
N ALA A 37 1.04 14.25 -12.62
CA ALA A 37 -0.23 13.74 -12.16
C ALA A 37 -0.08 12.79 -10.96
N LEU A 38 0.96 11.96 -10.92
CA LEU A 38 1.26 11.08 -9.78
C LEU A 38 1.72 11.87 -8.54
N GLU A 39 2.54 12.91 -8.72
CA GLU A 39 3.00 13.80 -7.64
C GLU A 39 1.84 14.63 -7.05
N GLN A 40 0.85 14.97 -7.87
CA GLN A 40 -0.35 15.71 -7.44
C GLN A 40 -1.49 14.82 -6.96
N ARG A 41 -1.35 13.49 -7.02
CA ARG A 41 -2.36 12.60 -6.46
C ARG A 41 -2.49 12.85 -4.97
N PRO A 42 -3.71 12.90 -4.42
CA PRO A 42 -3.90 12.87 -2.99
C PRO A 42 -3.22 11.62 -2.45
N THR A 43 -2.09 11.79 -1.78
CA THR A 43 -1.52 10.73 -0.95
C THR A 43 -2.49 10.57 0.20
N ALA A 44 -3.17 9.42 0.24
CA ALA A 44 -3.97 9.08 1.39
C ALA A 44 -3.06 9.17 2.62
N SER A 45 -3.51 9.84 3.68
CA SER A 45 -2.66 10.07 4.85
C SER A 45 -2.15 8.71 5.34
N ASN A 46 -0.83 8.57 5.51
CA ASN A 46 -0.24 7.32 5.97
C ASN A 46 -0.88 6.83 7.28
N ARG A 47 -1.39 7.75 8.11
CA ARG A 47 -2.07 7.46 9.36
C ARG A 47 -3.21 6.44 9.24
N THR A 48 -3.94 6.43 8.12
CA THR A 48 -5.03 5.44 7.91
C THR A 48 -4.48 4.03 7.70
N PHE A 49 -3.26 3.93 7.15
CA PHE A 49 -2.57 2.67 6.87
C PHE A 49 -1.56 2.28 7.95
N GLU A 50 -1.21 3.19 8.86
CA GLU A 50 -0.31 2.93 10.00
C GLU A 50 -1.08 2.64 11.30
N ALA A 51 -2.34 3.10 11.40
CA ALA A 51 -3.13 2.93 12.60
C ALA A 51 -3.64 1.50 12.78
N GLU A 52 -3.53 1.00 14.01
CA GLU A 52 -4.14 -0.25 14.42
C GLU A 52 -5.68 -0.21 14.31
N PHE A 53 -6.27 -1.37 14.04
CA PHE A 53 -7.70 -1.57 14.15
C PHE A 53 -8.11 -1.57 15.63
N THR A 54 -9.27 -0.97 15.91
CA THR A 54 -9.89 -0.97 17.24
C THR A 54 -11.01 -2.00 17.31
N VAL A 55 -11.38 -2.41 18.53
CA VAL A 55 -12.53 -3.32 18.76
C VAL A 55 -13.81 -2.75 18.15
N THR A 56 -14.03 -1.44 18.27
CA THR A 56 -15.20 -0.76 17.67
C THR A 56 -15.25 -0.91 16.15
N LYS A 57 -14.10 -0.77 15.46
CA LYS A 57 -14.02 -0.99 14.02
C LYS A 57 -14.32 -2.44 13.65
N LEU A 58 -13.80 -3.38 14.44
CA LEU A 58 -14.08 -4.81 14.26
C LEU A 58 -15.57 -5.10 14.42
N ASP A 59 -16.22 -4.57 15.46
CA ASP A 59 -17.65 -4.75 15.69
C ASP A 59 -18.50 -4.13 14.57
N ILE A 60 -18.15 -2.94 14.09
CA ILE A 60 -18.82 -2.32 12.94
C ILE A 60 -18.67 -3.20 11.68
N ALA A 61 -17.48 -3.74 11.44
CA ALA A 61 -17.22 -4.62 10.29
C ALA A 61 -18.03 -5.93 10.38
N LEU A 62 -18.10 -6.53 11.57
CA LEU A 62 -18.94 -7.71 11.82
C LEU A 62 -20.42 -7.39 11.57
N ARG A 63 -20.94 -6.25 12.05
CA ARG A 63 -22.34 -5.84 11.80
C ARG A 63 -22.67 -5.62 10.32
N LYS A 64 -21.68 -5.22 9.51
CA LYS A 64 -21.86 -5.07 8.05
C LYS A 64 -21.86 -6.41 7.31
N GLY A 65 -21.44 -7.50 7.96
CA GLY A 65 -21.50 -8.84 7.39
C GLY A 65 -22.96 -9.25 7.15
N LYS A 66 -23.26 -9.79 5.97
CA LYS A 66 -24.57 -10.37 5.68
C LYS A 66 -24.55 -11.87 6.00
N PRO A 67 -25.55 -12.42 6.71
CA PRO A 67 -25.71 -13.85 6.89
C PRO A 67 -26.06 -14.53 5.55
N GLY A 68 -25.91 -15.85 5.48
CA GLY A 68 -26.25 -16.67 4.31
C GLY A 68 -25.20 -16.65 3.20
N ARG A 69 -24.01 -16.11 3.46
CA ARG A 69 -22.88 -16.23 2.53
C ARG A 69 -22.31 -17.64 2.60
N ALA A 70 -21.92 -18.18 1.44
CA ALA A 70 -21.24 -19.46 1.38
C ALA A 70 -19.94 -19.42 2.22
N PRO A 71 -19.64 -20.50 2.96
CA PRO A 71 -18.37 -20.58 3.70
C PRO A 71 -17.19 -20.49 2.74
N GLY A 72 -16.06 -19.98 3.25
CA GLY A 72 -14.80 -20.03 2.51
C GLY A 72 -14.27 -21.46 2.38
N LEU A 73 -13.13 -21.62 1.70
CA LEU A 73 -12.46 -22.93 1.51
C LEU A 73 -12.19 -23.67 2.83
N ASN A 74 -12.04 -22.92 3.92
CA ASN A 74 -11.81 -23.42 5.27
C ASN A 74 -13.10 -23.86 6.01
N GLY A 75 -14.28 -23.76 5.39
CA GLY A 75 -15.55 -24.12 5.99
C GLY A 75 -16.06 -23.13 7.06
N VAL A 76 -15.34 -22.03 7.31
CA VAL A 76 -15.75 -21.02 8.29
C VAL A 76 -16.86 -20.16 7.71
N LYS A 77 -18.03 -20.19 8.34
CA LYS A 77 -19.17 -19.38 7.94
C LYS A 77 -19.12 -18.00 8.59
N GLN A 78 -19.71 -17.00 7.94
CA GLN A 78 -19.76 -15.63 8.45
C GLN A 78 -20.47 -15.55 9.81
N GLU A 79 -21.48 -16.38 10.05
CA GLU A 79 -22.25 -16.44 11.28
C GLU A 79 -21.40 -16.83 12.49
N MET A 80 -20.36 -17.65 12.28
CA MET A 80 -19.43 -18.03 13.35
C MET A 80 -18.67 -16.81 13.89
N LEU A 81 -18.44 -15.80 13.05
CA LEU A 81 -17.80 -14.55 13.45
C LEU A 81 -18.74 -13.66 14.28
N PHE A 82 -20.05 -13.74 14.04
CA PHE A 82 -21.06 -12.99 14.82
C PHE A 82 -21.22 -13.55 16.24
N GLN A 83 -21.05 -14.85 16.40
CA GLN A 83 -21.20 -15.56 17.67
C GLN A 83 -19.95 -15.48 18.56
N LEU A 84 -18.88 -14.80 18.13
CA LEU A 84 -17.66 -14.68 18.91
C LEU A 84 -17.88 -13.89 20.20
N GLY A 85 -17.48 -14.49 21.32
CA GLY A 85 -17.42 -13.81 22.60
C GLY A 85 -16.28 -12.76 22.67
N PRO A 86 -16.27 -11.89 23.69
CA PRO A 86 -15.30 -10.80 23.82
C PRO A 86 -13.84 -11.25 23.73
N LYS A 87 -13.48 -12.35 24.40
CA LYS A 87 -12.11 -12.90 24.38
C LYS A 87 -11.66 -13.30 22.97
N ALA A 88 -12.52 -13.96 22.20
CA ALA A 88 -12.20 -14.38 20.85
C ALA A 88 -12.08 -13.18 19.90
N LYS A 89 -12.92 -12.15 20.06
CA LYS A 89 -12.79 -10.89 19.33
C LYS A 89 -11.46 -10.19 19.61
N CYS A 90 -10.98 -10.18 20.86
CA CYS A 90 -9.66 -9.65 21.20
C CYS A 90 -8.53 -10.40 20.49
N ILE A 91 -8.59 -11.74 20.47
CA ILE A 91 -7.58 -12.56 19.78
C ILE A 91 -7.59 -12.27 18.27
N LEU A 92 -8.78 -12.20 17.67
CA LEU A 92 -8.95 -11.90 16.25
C LEU A 92 -8.43 -10.49 15.90
N LEU A 93 -8.70 -9.49 16.75
CA LEU A 93 -8.19 -8.14 16.57
C LEU A 93 -6.66 -8.10 16.63
N ASN A 94 -6.07 -8.79 17.61
CA ASN A 94 -4.62 -8.88 17.75
C ASN A 94 -3.99 -9.56 16.53
N LEU A 95 -4.62 -10.59 15.98
CA LEU A 95 -4.18 -11.24 14.75
C LEU A 95 -4.18 -10.24 13.58
N PHE A 96 -5.27 -9.50 13.38
CA PHE A 96 -5.34 -8.49 12.31
C PHE A 96 -4.27 -7.41 12.47
N ASN A 97 -4.11 -6.83 13.66
CA ASN A 97 -3.10 -5.81 13.91
C ASN A 97 -1.67 -6.33 13.71
N ARG A 98 -1.40 -7.60 14.05
CA ARG A 98 -0.11 -8.24 13.75
C ARG A 98 0.10 -8.39 12.25
N THR A 99 -0.87 -8.94 11.52
CA THR A 99 -0.77 -9.09 10.05
C THR A 99 -0.65 -7.76 9.32
N TRP A 100 -1.20 -6.70 9.91
CA TRP A 100 -1.15 -5.34 9.36
C TRP A 100 0.21 -4.67 9.56
N LYS A 101 0.90 -4.96 10.67
CA LYS A 101 2.23 -4.43 10.98
C LYS A 101 3.38 -5.16 10.29
N VAL A 102 3.18 -6.43 9.89
CA VAL A 102 4.20 -7.18 9.18
C VAL A 102 4.30 -6.64 7.76
N GLU A 103 5.23 -5.71 7.54
CA GLU A 103 5.70 -5.38 6.20
C GLU A 103 6.33 -6.65 5.60
N ASN A 104 5.72 -7.15 4.51
CA ASN A 104 6.29 -8.18 3.63
C ASN A 104 6.43 -9.61 4.19
N CYS A 105 5.31 -10.35 4.23
CA CYS A 105 5.39 -11.75 3.80
C CYS A 105 5.48 -11.72 2.26
N HIS A 106 6.65 -11.99 1.70
CA HIS A 106 6.96 -11.97 0.27
C HIS A 106 5.85 -12.60 -0.60
N ALA A 107 5.07 -11.76 -1.28
CA ALA A 107 4.35 -12.11 -2.50
C ALA A 107 4.40 -10.89 -3.44
N PRO A 108 5.21 -10.92 -4.52
CA PRO A 108 5.25 -9.83 -5.48
C PRO A 108 3.88 -9.73 -6.19
N GLY A 109 3.04 -8.80 -5.76
CA GLY A 109 1.78 -8.48 -6.45
C GLY A 109 0.51 -8.36 -5.58
N ALA A 110 0.56 -8.62 -4.28
CA ALA A 110 -0.67 -8.74 -3.46
C ALA A 110 -1.40 -7.42 -3.12
N ARG A 111 -0.91 -6.24 -3.52
CA ARG A 111 -1.61 -4.95 -3.34
C ARG A 111 -2.77 -4.72 -4.34
N ARG A 112 -3.40 -5.79 -4.84
CA ARG A 112 -4.48 -5.69 -5.85
C ARG A 112 -5.77 -6.42 -5.49
N PHE A 113 -5.91 -6.98 -4.27
CA PHE A 113 -7.05 -7.85 -3.94
C PHE A 113 -8.15 -7.26 -3.05
N TRP A 114 -8.02 -6.03 -2.58
CA TRP A 114 -9.04 -5.42 -1.72
C TRP A 114 -9.64 -4.15 -2.32
N TYR A 115 -10.13 -4.23 -3.56
CA TYR A 115 -11.02 -3.23 -4.15
C TYR A 115 -11.74 -3.83 -5.36
N GLN A 116 -12.76 -4.65 -5.10
CA GLN A 116 -13.85 -4.94 -6.04
C GLN A 116 -15.01 -5.59 -5.28
N SER A 117 -15.95 -4.76 -4.84
CA SER A 117 -17.36 -5.08 -4.55
C SER A 117 -18.11 -3.77 -4.36
#